data_AF-A0A250KNZ7-F1
#
_entry.id   AF-A0A250KNZ7-F1
#
_cell.length_a   1.000
_cell.length_b   1.000
_cell.length_c   1.000
_cell.angle_alpha   90.00
_cell.angle_beta   90.00
_cell.angle_gamma   90.00
#
_symmetry.space_group_name_H-M   'P 1'
#
loop_
_entity.id
_entity.type
_entity.pdbx_description
1 polymer ?
#
loop_
_entity_poly.entity_id
_entity_poly.type
_entity_poly.pdbx_seq_one_letter_code
_entity_poly.pdbx_strand_id
1 'polypeptide(L)'
;MTHYYASDTYVEAYRKLGEACAWLDALGIEYSRTRVGRYEKIFGALARHQLAGTLDAFYDEHSFESWVNAAHEVAELVRMYEGLSGQFDPSLIGRLKDSLKGQELYVLDSENRSGRDFSFELATAAKFVNVGFAVDFGHDADLKVQMNGFTFFVECKRLKSAQKIQRRIKDGLDQLHKRYVKSENPSMARGMLALSIGKTVNEKLGLLEGNDHKALGAKAFAHNRSFVEKYKGYWQGKPDRRTLGVAIILDTPGIITSSRQLVTCHEVTVNNSVPVNTPDHTLLLRIASHVFPKRT
;
A
#
# COMPACT_ATOMS: atom_id res chain seq x y z
N MET A 1 12.45 3.17 14.13
CA MET A 1 11.45 4.20 14.44
C MET A 1 10.19 3.49 14.89
N THR A 2 9.66 3.87 16.05
CA THR A 2 8.40 3.36 16.54
C THR A 2 7.30 3.89 15.62
N HIS A 3 6.59 3.04 14.88
CA HIS A 3 5.41 3.49 14.13
C HIS A 3 4.25 3.64 15.12
N TYR A 4 4.30 4.71 15.90
CA TYR A 4 3.07 5.26 16.46
C TYR A 4 2.18 5.57 15.26
N TYR A 5 0.96 5.04 15.27
CA TYR A 5 -0.11 5.69 14.56
C TYR A 5 -0.30 7.03 15.29
N ALA A 6 0.51 8.04 14.98
CA ALA A 6 0.19 9.40 15.41
C ALA A 6 -1.15 9.70 14.77
N SER A 7 -2.14 10.04 15.58
CA SER A 7 -3.42 10.46 15.05
C SER A 7 -3.24 11.86 14.50
N ASP A 8 -2.74 11.97 13.26
CA ASP A 8 -2.62 13.25 12.58
C ASP A 8 -3.97 13.97 12.72
N THR A 9 -3.94 15.22 13.18
CA THR A 9 -5.10 16.09 13.08
C THR A 9 -5.51 16.22 11.61
N TYR A 10 -6.77 16.55 11.32
CA TYR A 10 -7.17 16.77 9.93
C TYR A 10 -6.41 17.94 9.29
N VAL A 11 -5.94 18.89 10.09
CA VAL A 11 -5.00 19.95 9.68
C VAL A 11 -3.66 19.38 9.23
N GLU A 12 -3.04 18.49 10.02
CA GLU A 12 -1.77 17.85 9.65
C GLU A 12 -1.92 16.93 8.43
N ALA A 13 -3.02 16.18 8.35
CA ALA A 13 -3.32 15.34 7.20
C ALA A 13 -3.50 16.18 5.92
N TYR A 14 -4.20 17.32 6.01
CA TYR A 14 -4.32 18.25 4.88
C TYR A 14 -2.96 18.86 4.48
N ARG A 15 -2.11 19.20 5.45
CA ARG A 15 -0.75 19.70 5.20
C ARG A 15 0.10 18.67 4.43
N LYS A 16 0.12 17.41 4.88
CA LYS A 16 0.85 16.32 4.19
C LYS A 16 0.29 16.06 2.78
N LEU A 17 -1.03 16.12 2.62
CA LEU A 17 -1.66 16.03 1.29
C LEU A 17 -1.21 17.20 0.39
N GLY A 18 -1.16 18.42 0.92
CA GLY A 18 -0.66 19.59 0.18
C GLY A 18 0.78 19.43 -0.30
N GLU A 19 1.66 18.85 0.51
CA GLU A 19 3.04 18.51 0.09
C GLU A 19 3.06 17.48 -1.04
N ALA A 20 2.26 16.43 -0.94
CA ALA A 20 2.14 15.41 -1.98
C ALA A 20 1.57 16.00 -3.30
N CYS A 21 0.58 16.90 -3.20
CA CYS A 21 0.03 17.63 -4.34
C CYS A 21 1.07 18.53 -5.01
N ALA A 22 1.81 19.31 -4.22
CA ALA A 22 2.88 20.17 -4.73
C ALA A 22 4.00 19.36 -5.41
N TRP A 23 4.30 18.17 -4.90
CA TRP A 23 5.23 17.23 -5.54
C TRP A 23 4.72 16.76 -6.91
N LEU A 24 3.44 16.41 -7.03
CA LEU A 24 2.83 16.05 -8.32
C LEU A 24 2.91 17.21 -9.34
N ASP A 25 2.61 18.44 -8.90
CA ASP A 25 2.71 19.63 -9.75
C ASP A 25 4.15 19.89 -10.21
N ALA A 26 5.14 19.75 -9.31
CA ALA A 26 6.55 19.91 -9.65
C ALA A 26 7.03 18.89 -10.69
N LEU A 27 6.39 17.72 -10.76
CA LEU A 27 6.62 16.70 -11.80
C LEU A 27 5.81 16.95 -13.09
N GLY A 28 5.04 18.05 -13.16
CA GLY A 28 4.18 18.38 -14.29
C GLY A 28 2.97 17.45 -14.43
N ILE A 29 2.45 16.94 -13.31
CA ILE A 29 1.27 16.06 -13.25
C ILE A 29 0.05 16.88 -12.80
N GLU A 30 -0.91 17.10 -13.71
CA GLU A 30 -2.15 17.82 -13.40
C GLU A 30 -3.11 16.97 -12.54
N TYR A 31 -2.89 16.97 -11.22
CA TYR A 31 -3.68 16.15 -10.28
C TYR A 31 -5.08 16.73 -10.02
N SER A 32 -5.27 18.04 -10.19
CA SER A 32 -6.49 18.78 -9.85
C SER A 32 -7.73 18.28 -10.61
N ARG A 33 -7.55 17.72 -11.80
CA ARG A 33 -8.63 17.15 -12.64
C ARG A 33 -8.90 15.67 -12.36
N THR A 34 -8.11 15.04 -11.51
CA THR A 34 -8.23 13.63 -11.13
C THR A 34 -9.08 13.47 -9.86
N ARG A 35 -9.12 12.27 -9.28
CA ARG A 35 -9.76 12.05 -7.98
C ARG A 35 -9.01 12.75 -6.84
N VAL A 36 -7.69 12.93 -6.95
CA VAL A 36 -6.88 13.62 -5.93
C VAL A 36 -7.31 15.08 -5.75
N GLY A 37 -7.63 15.79 -6.84
CA GLY A 37 -8.14 17.16 -6.74
C GLY A 37 -9.48 17.27 -6.00
N ARG A 38 -10.32 16.21 -5.99
CA ARG A 38 -11.52 16.16 -5.12
C ARG A 38 -11.13 15.93 -3.67
N TYR A 39 -10.22 14.99 -3.43
CA TYR A 39 -9.77 14.67 -2.07
C TYR A 39 -9.11 15.87 -1.39
N GLU A 40 -8.31 16.65 -2.11
CA GLU A 40 -7.73 17.89 -1.61
C GLU A 40 -8.80 18.88 -1.14
N LYS A 41 -9.89 19.04 -1.91
CA LYS A 41 -11.01 19.93 -1.51
C LYS A 41 -11.71 19.43 -0.25
N ILE A 42 -11.95 18.11 -0.15
CA ILE A 42 -12.57 17.49 1.03
C ILE A 42 -11.69 17.70 2.26
N PHE A 43 -10.40 17.41 2.17
CA PHE A 43 -9.45 17.58 3.28
C PHE A 43 -9.27 19.06 3.65
N GLY A 44 -9.27 19.96 2.68
CA GLY A 44 -9.25 21.40 2.92
C GLY A 44 -10.49 21.88 3.69
N ALA A 45 -11.67 21.37 3.35
CA ALA A 45 -12.89 21.65 4.12
C ALA A 45 -12.79 21.08 5.54
N LEU A 46 -12.41 19.81 5.67
CA LEU A 46 -12.28 19.12 6.95
C LEU A 46 -11.31 19.85 7.91
N ALA A 47 -10.14 20.29 7.40
CA ALA A 47 -9.17 21.05 8.19
C ALA A 47 -9.74 22.41 8.64
N ARG A 48 -10.45 23.14 7.78
CA ARG A 48 -11.09 24.41 8.14
C ARG A 48 -12.16 24.23 9.22
N HIS A 49 -13.02 23.23 9.08
CA HIS A 49 -14.04 22.92 10.08
C HIS A 49 -13.44 22.46 11.41
N GLN A 50 -12.34 21.70 11.40
CA GLN A 50 -11.63 21.35 12.63
C GLN A 50 -11.08 22.58 13.35
N LEU A 51 -10.43 23.51 12.64
CA LEU A 51 -9.90 24.75 13.20
C LEU A 51 -10.99 25.67 13.75
N ALA A 52 -12.16 25.70 13.10
CA ALA A 52 -13.30 26.50 13.52
C ALA A 52 -14.17 25.82 14.60
N GLY A 53 -13.92 24.55 14.93
CA GLY A 53 -14.76 23.79 15.87
C GLY A 53 -16.16 23.44 15.32
N THR A 54 -16.32 23.34 14.00
CA THR A 54 -17.60 23.16 13.30
C THR A 54 -17.67 21.85 12.49
N LEU A 55 -17.11 20.76 13.02
CA LEU A 55 -17.06 19.46 12.32
C LEU A 55 -18.45 18.88 12.02
N ASP A 56 -19.47 19.16 12.85
CA ASP A 56 -20.83 18.70 12.57
C ASP A 56 -21.37 19.24 11.24
N ALA A 57 -21.09 20.52 10.92
CA ALA A 57 -21.46 21.11 9.64
C ALA A 57 -20.74 20.43 8.46
N PHE A 58 -19.47 20.04 8.63
CA PHE A 58 -18.76 19.27 7.61
C PHE A 58 -19.44 17.92 7.36
N TYR A 59 -19.89 17.22 8.41
CA TYR A 59 -20.56 15.92 8.27
C TYR A 59 -21.94 16.04 7.62
N ASP A 60 -22.60 17.18 7.74
CA ASP A 60 -23.86 17.48 7.03
C ASP A 60 -23.61 17.79 5.54
N GLU A 61 -22.50 18.47 5.21
CA GLU A 61 -22.13 18.85 3.84
C GLU A 61 -21.50 17.72 3.02
N HIS A 62 -20.79 16.80 3.68
CA HIS A 62 -20.04 15.72 3.04
C HIS A 62 -20.50 14.35 3.51
N SER A 63 -20.91 13.50 2.56
CA SER A 63 -21.32 12.14 2.89
C SER A 63 -20.17 11.36 3.54
N PHE A 64 -20.53 10.53 4.52
CA PHE A 64 -19.58 9.67 5.22
C PHE A 64 -18.71 8.84 4.27
N GLU A 65 -19.32 8.27 3.24
CA GLU A 65 -18.63 7.49 2.20
C GLU A 65 -17.56 8.32 1.48
N SER A 66 -17.86 9.57 1.12
CA SER A 66 -16.95 10.42 0.34
C SER A 66 -15.67 10.75 1.10
N TRP A 67 -15.77 11.20 2.36
CA TRP A 67 -14.58 11.62 3.10
C TRP A 67 -13.79 10.45 3.69
N VAL A 68 -14.44 9.33 4.05
CA VAL A 68 -13.74 8.09 4.42
C VAL A 68 -12.97 7.52 3.24
N ASN A 69 -13.56 7.55 2.05
CA ASN A 69 -12.88 7.18 0.81
C ASN A 69 -11.66 8.07 0.53
N ALA A 70 -11.85 9.39 0.62
CA ALA A 70 -10.75 10.33 0.45
C ALA A 70 -9.62 10.04 1.44
N ALA A 71 -9.94 9.78 2.72
CA ALA A 71 -8.93 9.49 3.74
C ALA A 71 -8.14 8.21 3.44
N HIS A 72 -8.82 7.15 3.00
CA HIS A 72 -8.17 5.91 2.60
C HIS A 72 -7.17 6.12 1.46
N GLU A 73 -7.56 6.84 0.41
CA GLU A 73 -6.71 7.05 -0.77
C GLU A 73 -5.61 8.08 -0.54
N VAL A 74 -5.88 9.15 0.21
CA VAL A 74 -4.89 10.17 0.60
C VAL A 74 -3.76 9.54 1.40
N ALA A 75 -4.06 8.62 2.32
CA ALA A 75 -3.03 7.93 3.09
C ALA A 75 -2.07 7.12 2.19
N GLU A 76 -2.57 6.50 1.12
CA GLU A 76 -1.72 5.80 0.12
C GLU A 76 -0.88 6.80 -0.68
N LEU A 77 -1.45 7.94 -1.08
CA LEU A 77 -0.74 9.01 -1.78
C LEU A 77 0.39 9.64 -0.95
N VAL A 78 0.12 9.95 0.31
CA VAL A 78 1.13 10.51 1.22
C VAL A 78 2.29 9.54 1.39
N ARG A 79 2.04 8.23 1.54
CA ARG A 79 3.12 7.23 1.60
C ARG A 79 3.94 7.15 0.32
N MET A 80 3.31 7.32 -0.85
CA MET A 80 4.05 7.41 -2.12
C MET A 80 4.96 8.64 -2.12
N TYR A 81 4.45 9.80 -1.75
CA TYR A 81 5.22 11.04 -1.65
C TYR A 81 6.41 10.91 -0.68
N GLU A 82 6.16 10.42 0.53
CA GLU A 82 7.18 10.28 1.57
C GLU A 82 8.38 9.43 1.11
N GLY A 83 8.14 8.38 0.31
CA GLY A 83 9.22 7.51 -0.17
C GLY A 83 9.76 7.81 -1.57
N LEU A 84 9.01 8.52 -2.42
CA LEU A 84 9.37 8.71 -3.83
C LEU A 84 9.66 10.16 -4.21
N SER A 85 9.44 11.12 -3.32
CA SER A 85 9.65 12.56 -3.61
C SER A 85 11.09 12.92 -3.98
N GLY A 86 12.07 12.16 -3.48
CA GLY A 86 13.49 12.32 -3.86
C GLY A 86 13.89 11.61 -5.16
N GLN A 87 12.96 10.95 -5.86
CA GLN A 87 13.24 10.21 -7.09
C GLN A 87 12.81 11.01 -8.31
N PHE A 88 13.65 11.03 -9.35
CA PHE A 88 13.33 11.65 -10.63
C PHE A 88 13.64 10.66 -11.76
N ASP A 89 12.60 9.97 -12.22
CA ASP A 89 12.68 8.99 -13.31
C ASP A 89 11.45 9.14 -14.23
N PRO A 90 11.62 9.18 -15.56
CA PRO A 90 10.49 9.33 -16.49
C PRO A 90 9.46 8.20 -16.40
N SER A 91 9.89 6.96 -16.12
CA SER A 91 8.98 5.81 -15.97
C SER A 91 8.16 5.94 -14.68
N LEU A 92 8.78 6.41 -13.59
CA LEU A 92 8.07 6.77 -12.36
C LEU A 92 6.99 7.83 -12.63
N ILE A 93 7.32 8.91 -13.34
CA ILE A 93 6.36 9.97 -13.68
C ILE A 93 5.17 9.41 -14.48
N GLY A 94 5.44 8.54 -15.46
CA GLY A 94 4.40 7.86 -16.23
C GLY A 94 3.47 7.03 -15.35
N ARG A 95 4.04 6.23 -14.43
CA ARG A 95 3.27 5.40 -13.49
C ARG A 95 2.49 6.23 -12.46
N LEU A 96 3.03 7.37 -12.03
CA LEU A 96 2.31 8.32 -11.18
C LEU A 96 1.07 8.87 -11.90
N LYS A 97 1.21 9.28 -13.17
CA LYS A 97 0.05 9.72 -13.98
C LYS A 97 -1.01 8.63 -14.10
N ASP A 98 -0.60 7.37 -14.29
CA ASP A 98 -1.53 6.24 -14.36
C ASP A 98 -2.21 5.96 -13.02
N SER A 99 -1.52 6.15 -11.90
CA SER A 99 -2.05 5.87 -10.57
C SER A 99 -3.24 6.77 -10.20
N LEU A 100 -3.24 8.01 -10.69
CA LEU A 100 -4.31 8.99 -10.44
C LEU A 100 -5.59 8.75 -11.26
N LYS A 101 -5.55 7.86 -12.26
CA LYS A 101 -6.71 7.55 -13.12
C LYS A 101 -7.74 6.68 -12.40
N GLY A 102 -9.01 6.85 -12.78
CA GLY A 102 -10.13 6.00 -12.35
C GLY A 102 -11.27 6.79 -11.71
N GLN A 103 -12.28 6.05 -11.24
CA GLN A 103 -13.44 6.62 -10.56
C GLN A 103 -13.07 7.21 -9.20
N GLU A 104 -13.83 8.21 -8.76
CA GLU A 104 -13.61 8.89 -7.48
C GLU A 104 -13.76 7.94 -6.28
N LEU A 105 -14.79 7.11 -6.26
CA LEU A 105 -15.05 6.20 -5.14
C LEU A 105 -14.35 4.85 -5.35
N TYR A 106 -13.72 4.35 -4.29
CA TYR A 106 -13.00 3.08 -4.23
C TYR A 106 -13.90 1.88 -4.51
N VAL A 107 -15.13 1.93 -4.01
CA VAL A 107 -16.13 0.87 -4.20
C VAL A 107 -16.53 0.72 -5.67
N LEU A 108 -16.43 1.80 -6.46
CA LEU A 108 -16.69 1.80 -7.90
C LEU A 108 -15.49 1.32 -8.73
N ASP A 109 -14.38 0.93 -8.10
CA ASP A 109 -13.21 0.43 -8.83
C ASP A 109 -13.53 -0.88 -9.57
N SER A 110 -13.25 -0.89 -10.87
CA SER A 110 -13.47 -2.06 -11.73
C SER A 110 -12.56 -3.24 -11.37
N GLU A 111 -12.94 -4.45 -11.80
CA GLU A 111 -12.06 -5.63 -11.68
C GLU A 111 -10.85 -5.60 -12.63
N ASN A 112 -10.84 -4.72 -13.62
CA ASN A 112 -9.74 -4.53 -14.56
C ASN A 112 -8.58 -3.77 -13.92
N ARG A 113 -7.44 -3.69 -14.62
CA ARG A 113 -6.28 -2.90 -14.17
C ARG A 113 -6.71 -1.44 -14.03
N SER A 114 -6.65 -0.91 -12.83
CA SER A 114 -7.05 0.46 -12.49
C SER A 114 -5.85 1.27 -12.00
N GLY A 115 -6.01 2.60 -11.91
CA GLY A 115 -4.98 3.45 -11.31
C GLY A 115 -4.60 3.02 -9.89
N ARG A 116 -5.54 2.42 -9.15
CA ARG A 116 -5.29 1.90 -7.79
C ARG A 116 -4.35 0.70 -7.77
N ASP A 117 -4.22 -0.05 -8.87
CA ASP A 117 -3.19 -1.09 -8.96
C ASP A 117 -1.80 -0.46 -9.04
N PHE A 118 -1.64 0.59 -9.87
CA PHE A 118 -0.39 1.37 -9.92
C PHE A 118 -0.10 2.10 -8.60
N SER A 119 -1.10 2.66 -7.92
CA SER A 119 -0.92 3.27 -6.59
C SER A 119 -0.36 2.27 -5.58
N PHE A 120 -0.85 1.02 -5.60
CA PHE A 120 -0.34 -0.04 -4.73
C PHE A 120 1.10 -0.46 -5.08
N GLU A 121 1.41 -0.58 -6.37
CA GLU A 121 2.78 -0.84 -6.84
C GLU A 121 3.75 0.26 -6.37
N LEU A 122 3.40 1.54 -6.56
CA LEU A 122 4.22 2.68 -6.18
C LEU A 122 4.33 2.86 -4.66
N ALA A 123 3.25 2.63 -3.89
CA ALA A 123 3.31 2.64 -2.43
C ALA A 123 4.20 1.50 -1.89
N THR A 124 4.26 0.37 -2.60
CA THR A 124 5.21 -0.71 -2.31
C THR A 124 6.64 -0.29 -2.66
N ALA A 125 6.85 0.38 -3.80
CA ALA A 125 8.16 0.91 -4.22
C ALA A 125 8.74 1.90 -3.19
N ALA A 126 7.89 2.81 -2.69
CA ALA A 126 8.23 3.81 -1.69
C ALA A 126 8.88 3.18 -0.45
N LYS A 127 8.43 1.98 -0.03
CA LYS A 127 9.02 1.26 1.10
C LYS A 127 10.46 0.81 0.86
N PHE A 128 10.78 0.40 -0.37
CA PHE A 128 12.15 0.01 -0.74
C PHE A 128 13.06 1.23 -0.86
N VAL A 129 12.59 2.30 -1.50
CA VAL A 129 13.35 3.55 -1.64
C VAL A 129 13.64 4.18 -0.28
N ASN A 130 12.67 4.16 0.65
CA ASN A 130 12.83 4.69 2.01
C ASN A 130 13.97 4.07 2.81
N VAL A 131 14.37 2.85 2.49
CA VAL A 131 15.52 2.19 3.14
C VAL A 131 16.76 2.17 2.26
N GLY A 132 16.80 3.01 1.23
CA GLY A 132 17.97 3.24 0.38
C GLY A 132 18.15 2.23 -0.75
N PHE A 133 17.17 1.38 -1.05
CA PHE A 133 17.26 0.50 -2.21
C PHE A 133 16.93 1.24 -3.50
N ALA A 134 17.73 0.99 -4.55
CA ALA A 134 17.45 1.46 -5.89
C ALA A 134 16.34 0.61 -6.53
N VAL A 135 15.29 1.29 -6.98
CA VAL A 135 14.14 0.68 -7.66
C VAL A 135 14.14 1.10 -9.12
N ASP A 136 14.06 0.11 -10.01
CA ASP A 136 13.80 0.28 -11.43
C ASP A 136 12.28 0.33 -11.65
N PHE A 137 11.81 1.48 -12.15
CA PHE A 137 10.39 1.76 -12.40
C PHE A 137 9.91 1.33 -13.80
N GLY A 138 10.76 0.69 -14.60
CA GLY A 138 10.41 0.13 -15.89
C GLY A 138 9.33 -0.96 -15.83
N HIS A 139 8.96 -1.52 -16.99
CA HIS A 139 7.85 -2.47 -17.13
C HIS A 139 8.25 -3.95 -17.03
N ASP A 140 9.50 -4.23 -16.63
CA ASP A 140 10.06 -5.57 -16.52
C ASP A 140 9.49 -6.38 -15.35
N ALA A 141 8.85 -5.74 -14.38
CA ALA A 141 8.10 -6.30 -13.27
C ALA A 141 7.22 -5.19 -12.69
N ASP A 142 6.36 -5.52 -11.72
CA ASP A 142 5.71 -4.45 -10.95
C ASP A 142 6.78 -3.62 -10.22
N LEU A 143 7.79 -4.27 -9.61
CA LEU A 143 9.05 -3.65 -9.15
C LEU A 143 10.26 -4.55 -9.40
N LYS A 144 11.38 -3.92 -9.77
CA LYS A 144 12.70 -4.56 -9.83
C LYS A 144 13.67 -3.75 -8.97
N VAL A 145 14.26 -4.40 -7.97
CA VAL A 145 15.07 -3.75 -6.93
C VAL A 145 16.47 -4.35 -6.95
N GLN A 146 17.49 -3.50 -6.89
CA GLN A 146 18.88 -3.96 -6.77
C GLN A 146 19.28 -4.07 -5.30
N MET A 147 19.68 -5.27 -4.88
CA MET A 147 19.99 -5.57 -3.48
C MET A 147 21.28 -6.38 -3.37
N ASN A 148 22.41 -5.74 -3.04
CA ASN A 148 23.69 -6.41 -2.72
C ASN A 148 24.08 -7.55 -3.69
N GLY A 149 24.00 -7.29 -5.00
CA GLY A 149 24.31 -8.28 -6.05
C GLY A 149 23.17 -9.23 -6.43
N PHE A 150 22.02 -9.13 -5.77
CA PHE A 150 20.78 -9.80 -6.17
C PHE A 150 19.88 -8.84 -6.95
N THR A 151 19.22 -9.37 -7.98
CA THR A 151 18.04 -8.73 -8.56
C THR A 151 16.81 -9.23 -7.82
N PHE A 152 16.13 -8.34 -7.14
CA PHE A 152 14.95 -8.65 -6.34
C PHE A 152 13.69 -8.15 -7.03
N PHE A 153 12.81 -9.08 -7.43
CA PHE A 153 11.54 -8.77 -8.07
C PHE A 153 10.41 -8.72 -7.04
N VAL A 154 9.51 -7.76 -7.18
CA VAL A 154 8.25 -7.74 -6.46
C VAL A 154 7.13 -7.76 -7.47
N GLU A 155 6.21 -8.72 -7.30
CA GLU A 155 4.94 -8.72 -8.02
C GLU A 155 3.85 -8.27 -7.05
N CYS A 156 3.09 -7.26 -7.43
CA CYS A 156 2.05 -6.64 -6.63
C CYS A 156 0.68 -7.11 -7.13
N LYS A 157 -0.19 -7.56 -6.23
CA LYS A 157 -1.57 -7.92 -6.57
C LYS A 157 -2.54 -7.32 -5.57
N ARG A 158 -3.34 -6.36 -6.00
CA ARG A 158 -4.51 -5.87 -5.26
C ARG A 158 -5.64 -6.88 -5.45
N LEU A 159 -6.02 -7.56 -4.38
CA LEU A 159 -7.08 -8.58 -4.44
C LEU A 159 -8.43 -7.87 -4.40
N LYS A 160 -9.17 -7.93 -5.51
CA LYS A 160 -10.45 -7.21 -5.69
C LYS A 160 -11.70 -8.08 -5.49
N SER A 161 -11.55 -9.40 -5.50
CA SER A 161 -12.67 -10.36 -5.41
C SER A 161 -12.26 -11.59 -4.60
N ALA A 162 -13.06 -11.95 -3.60
CA ALA A 162 -12.83 -13.10 -2.75
C ALA A 162 -12.75 -14.42 -3.54
N GLN A 163 -13.54 -14.53 -4.60
CA GLN A 163 -13.63 -15.72 -5.46
C GLN A 163 -12.35 -15.91 -6.30
N LYS A 164 -11.62 -14.83 -6.60
CA LYS A 164 -10.43 -14.86 -7.47
C LYS A 164 -9.11 -14.91 -6.70
N ILE A 165 -9.12 -14.89 -5.36
CA ILE A 165 -7.91 -14.82 -4.52
C ILE A 165 -6.90 -15.91 -4.90
N GLN A 166 -7.33 -17.17 -4.91
CA GLN A 166 -6.43 -18.31 -5.17
C GLN A 166 -5.76 -18.20 -6.54
N ARG A 167 -6.54 -17.85 -7.57
CA ARG A 167 -6.05 -17.65 -8.93
C ARG A 167 -5.04 -16.50 -8.96
N ARG A 168 -5.34 -15.36 -8.35
CA ARG A 168 -4.44 -14.19 -8.35
C ARG A 168 -3.12 -14.44 -7.63
N ILE A 169 -3.13 -15.23 -6.55
CA ILE A 169 -1.90 -15.66 -5.87
C ILE A 169 -1.04 -16.51 -6.83
N LYS A 170 -1.63 -17.53 -7.46
CA LYS A 170 -0.93 -18.38 -8.43
C LYS A 170 -0.38 -17.56 -9.60
N ASP A 171 -1.20 -16.69 -10.19
CA ASP A 171 -0.78 -15.81 -11.28
C ASP A 171 0.43 -14.95 -10.89
N GLY A 172 0.45 -14.41 -9.67
CA GLY A 172 1.60 -13.62 -9.17
C GLY A 172 2.86 -14.45 -8.97
N LEU A 173 2.74 -15.68 -8.43
CA LEU A 173 3.87 -16.61 -8.30
C LEU A 173 4.41 -17.05 -9.66
N ASP A 174 3.54 -17.29 -10.64
CA ASP A 174 3.94 -17.64 -12.02
C ASP A 174 4.63 -16.46 -12.72
N GLN A 175 4.17 -15.23 -12.48
CA GLN A 175 4.85 -14.02 -12.97
C GLN A 175 6.25 -13.90 -12.38
N LEU A 176 6.40 -14.05 -11.06
CA LEU A 176 7.70 -14.08 -10.39
C LEU A 176 8.63 -15.14 -11.00
N HIS A 177 8.15 -16.38 -11.17
CA HIS A 177 8.93 -17.44 -11.79
C HIS A 177 9.44 -17.04 -13.19
N LYS A 178 8.57 -16.46 -14.02
CA LYS A 178 8.96 -15.96 -15.36
C LYS A 178 10.03 -14.87 -15.26
N ARG A 179 9.98 -13.97 -14.27
CA ARG A 179 11.02 -12.95 -14.06
C ARG A 179 12.35 -13.61 -13.69
N TYR A 180 12.34 -14.62 -12.83
CA TYR A 180 13.57 -15.30 -12.42
C TYR A 180 14.24 -16.03 -13.58
N VAL A 181 13.46 -16.68 -14.45
CA VAL A 181 13.97 -17.38 -15.64
C VAL A 181 14.53 -16.40 -16.67
N LYS A 182 13.93 -15.22 -16.82
CA LYS A 182 14.36 -14.18 -17.77
C LYS A 182 15.42 -13.22 -17.22
N SER A 183 15.74 -13.30 -15.93
CA SER A 183 16.78 -12.48 -15.30
C SER A 183 18.13 -12.72 -15.96
N GLU A 184 18.95 -11.67 -16.09
CA GLU A 184 20.33 -11.77 -16.59
C GLU A 184 21.16 -12.76 -15.75
N ASN A 185 20.88 -12.83 -14.44
CA ASN A 185 21.49 -13.79 -13.53
C ASN A 185 20.41 -14.57 -12.75
N PRO A 186 19.89 -15.69 -13.28
CA PRO A 186 18.79 -16.45 -12.68
C PRO A 186 19.09 -17.04 -11.30
N SER A 187 20.35 -17.32 -10.97
CA SER A 187 20.76 -17.85 -9.65
C SER A 187 20.81 -16.77 -8.57
N MET A 188 20.98 -15.51 -8.99
CA MET A 188 20.95 -14.31 -8.14
C MET A 188 19.60 -13.57 -8.19
N ALA A 189 18.62 -14.10 -8.91
CA ALA A 189 17.26 -13.59 -8.91
C ALA A 189 16.51 -14.08 -7.67
N ARG A 190 15.87 -13.17 -6.95
CA ARG A 190 14.96 -13.46 -5.84
C ARG A 190 13.70 -12.63 -5.98
N GLY A 191 12.67 -12.95 -5.22
CA GLY A 191 11.50 -12.09 -5.20
C GLY A 191 10.50 -12.38 -4.11
N MET A 192 9.44 -11.58 -4.11
CA MET A 192 8.36 -11.65 -3.14
C MET A 192 7.06 -11.21 -3.80
N LEU A 193 5.96 -11.82 -3.37
CA LEU A 193 4.61 -11.40 -3.75
C LEU A 193 4.07 -10.40 -2.73
N ALA A 194 3.64 -9.22 -3.16
CA ALA A 194 2.95 -8.25 -2.32
C ALA A 194 1.44 -8.29 -2.60
N LEU A 195 0.63 -8.56 -1.58
CA LEU A 195 -0.82 -8.72 -1.68
C LEU A 195 -1.53 -7.62 -0.90
N SER A 196 -2.26 -6.75 -1.57
CA SER A 196 -3.22 -5.86 -0.89
C SER A 196 -4.55 -6.59 -0.72
N ILE A 197 -4.98 -6.79 0.52
CA ILE A 197 -6.20 -7.55 0.87
C ILE A 197 -7.40 -6.66 1.23
N GLY A 198 -7.23 -5.34 1.26
CA GLY A 198 -8.23 -4.37 1.73
C GLY A 198 -9.62 -4.58 1.14
N LYS A 199 -9.77 -4.66 -0.19
CA LYS A 199 -11.09 -4.88 -0.83
C LYS A 199 -11.74 -6.21 -0.47
N THR A 200 -10.96 -7.25 -0.19
CA THR A 200 -11.50 -8.58 0.18
C THR A 200 -11.87 -8.71 1.64
N VAL A 201 -11.26 -7.88 2.50
CA VAL A 201 -11.54 -7.87 3.95
C VAL A 201 -12.61 -6.82 4.27
N ASN A 202 -12.61 -5.71 3.56
CA ASN A 202 -13.47 -4.55 3.80
C ASN A 202 -14.01 -4.00 2.47
N GLU A 203 -14.91 -4.77 1.83
CA GLU A 203 -15.45 -4.46 0.50
C GLU A 203 -16.19 -3.12 0.45
N LYS A 204 -16.92 -2.79 1.53
CA LYS A 204 -17.73 -1.58 1.64
C LYS A 204 -16.99 -0.39 2.27
N LEU A 205 -15.69 -0.54 2.50
CA LEU A 205 -14.85 0.49 3.10
C LEU A 205 -15.38 1.02 4.46
N GLY A 206 -15.91 0.10 5.29
CA GLY A 206 -16.36 0.40 6.64
C GLY A 206 -15.20 0.72 7.61
N LEU A 207 -15.52 1.16 8.82
CA LEU A 207 -14.51 1.50 9.82
C LEU A 207 -14.12 0.29 10.65
N LEU A 208 -12.81 0.08 10.80
CA LEU A 208 -12.30 -0.75 11.88
C LEU A 208 -12.35 0.04 13.19
N GLU A 209 -13.09 -0.43 14.19
CA GLU A 209 -13.24 0.29 15.46
C GLU A 209 -12.23 -0.17 16.50
N GLY A 210 -11.69 0.74 17.30
CA GLY A 210 -10.87 0.39 18.46
C GLY A 210 -10.77 1.54 19.45
N ASN A 211 -10.53 1.23 20.72
CA ASN A 211 -10.50 2.24 21.77
C ASN A 211 -9.21 3.09 21.71
N ASP A 212 -8.17 2.54 21.09
CA ASP A 212 -6.87 3.16 20.88
C ASP A 212 -6.17 2.56 19.64
N HIS A 213 -4.98 3.05 19.33
CA HIS A 213 -4.15 2.61 18.22
C HIS A 213 -3.66 1.15 18.34
N LYS A 214 -3.55 0.63 19.57
CA LYS A 214 -3.09 -0.74 19.82
C LYS A 214 -4.21 -1.75 19.57
N ALA A 215 -5.45 -1.39 19.89
CA ALA A 215 -6.65 -2.17 19.59
C ALA A 215 -6.91 -2.22 18.07
N LEU A 216 -7.07 -1.04 17.43
CA LEU A 216 -6.38 -0.68 16.19
C LEU A 216 -5.96 -1.74 15.14
N GLY A 217 -4.67 -1.67 14.88
CA GLY A 217 -3.90 -2.47 15.81
C GLY A 217 -4.04 -3.98 15.65
N ALA A 218 -4.19 -4.62 16.79
CA ALA A 218 -4.42 -6.04 16.92
C ALA A 218 -5.52 -6.55 15.99
N LYS A 219 -6.59 -5.78 15.73
CA LYS A 219 -7.65 -6.17 14.80
C LYS A 219 -7.17 -6.22 13.35
N ALA A 220 -6.45 -5.20 12.86
CA ALA A 220 -5.88 -5.20 11.52
C ALA A 220 -4.91 -6.38 11.32
N PHE A 221 -4.06 -6.65 12.33
CA PHE A 221 -3.16 -7.81 12.31
C PHE A 221 -3.92 -9.15 12.31
N ALA A 222 -5.03 -9.26 13.05
CA ALA A 222 -5.84 -10.46 13.07
C ALA A 222 -6.42 -10.79 11.67
N HIS A 223 -6.79 -9.77 10.88
CA HIS A 223 -7.22 -9.97 9.49
C HIS A 223 -6.09 -10.52 8.61
N ASN A 224 -4.90 -9.91 8.67
CA ASN A 224 -3.73 -10.41 7.94
C ASN A 224 -3.37 -11.86 8.34
N ARG A 225 -3.35 -12.15 9.64
CA ARG A 225 -3.09 -13.51 10.14
C ARG A 225 -4.12 -14.51 9.62
N SER A 226 -5.39 -14.15 9.65
CA SER A 226 -6.47 -15.00 9.15
C SER A 226 -6.32 -15.27 7.64
N PHE A 227 -5.91 -14.25 6.88
CA PHE A 227 -5.60 -14.39 5.47
C PHE A 227 -4.41 -15.34 5.24
N VAL A 228 -3.32 -15.16 5.99
CA VAL A 228 -2.14 -16.03 5.91
C VAL A 228 -2.51 -17.48 6.21
N GLU A 229 -3.20 -17.75 7.32
CA GLU A 229 -3.57 -19.13 7.68
C GLU A 229 -4.43 -19.81 6.61
N LYS A 230 -5.33 -19.05 5.99
CA LYS A 230 -6.21 -19.56 4.94
C LYS A 230 -5.48 -19.85 3.62
N TYR A 231 -4.47 -19.06 3.26
CA TYR A 231 -3.87 -19.10 1.91
C TYR A 231 -2.39 -19.51 1.87
N LYS A 232 -1.70 -19.69 3.01
CA LYS A 232 -0.26 -19.98 3.04
C LYS A 232 0.15 -21.23 2.28
N GLY A 233 -0.73 -22.21 2.15
CA GLY A 233 -0.48 -23.41 1.35
C GLY A 233 -0.08 -23.12 -0.11
N TYR A 234 -0.51 -21.99 -0.70
CA TYR A 234 -0.18 -21.63 -2.08
C TYR A 234 1.27 -21.21 -2.28
N TRP A 235 1.90 -20.60 -1.28
CA TRP A 235 3.29 -20.15 -1.36
C TRP A 235 4.22 -20.92 -0.43
N GLN A 236 3.73 -21.79 0.46
CA GLN A 236 4.58 -22.68 1.27
C GLN A 236 4.67 -24.11 0.71
N GLY A 237 3.74 -24.51 -0.16
CA GLY A 237 3.67 -25.88 -0.67
C GLY A 237 4.85 -26.26 -1.58
N LYS A 238 4.92 -25.66 -2.77
CA LYS A 238 6.00 -25.88 -3.76
C LYS A 238 6.21 -24.65 -4.66
N PRO A 239 6.40 -23.42 -4.12
CA PRO A 239 6.78 -22.30 -4.97
C PRO A 239 8.20 -22.52 -5.55
N ASP A 240 8.56 -21.70 -6.54
CA ASP A 240 9.97 -21.51 -6.87
C ASP A 240 10.73 -21.05 -5.62
N ARG A 241 11.83 -21.72 -5.27
CA ARG A 241 12.61 -21.44 -4.05
C ARG A 241 13.22 -20.03 -4.02
N ARG A 242 13.25 -19.34 -5.17
CA ARG A 242 13.69 -17.95 -5.28
C ARG A 242 12.63 -16.95 -4.79
N THR A 243 11.38 -17.38 -4.61
CA THR A 243 10.35 -16.59 -3.93
C THR A 243 10.53 -16.70 -2.42
N LEU A 244 11.03 -15.63 -1.81
CA LEU A 244 11.40 -15.62 -0.39
C LEU A 244 10.17 -15.63 0.53
N GLY A 245 9.11 -14.95 0.12
CA GLY A 245 7.95 -14.76 0.98
C GLY A 245 6.78 -14.08 0.28
N VAL A 246 5.76 -13.78 1.08
CA VAL A 246 4.61 -12.98 0.69
C VAL A 246 4.39 -11.87 1.73
N ALA A 247 4.27 -10.62 1.28
CA ALA A 247 3.87 -9.49 2.11
C ALA A 247 2.36 -9.27 1.96
N ILE A 248 1.62 -9.44 3.06
CA ILE A 248 0.18 -9.22 3.13
C ILE A 248 -0.05 -7.83 3.69
N ILE A 249 -0.73 -6.98 2.93
CA ILE A 249 -0.93 -5.56 3.23
C ILE A 249 -2.44 -5.31 3.37
N LEU A 250 -2.84 -4.77 4.51
CA LEU A 250 -4.20 -4.30 4.78
C LEU A 250 -4.15 -2.80 5.00
N ASP A 251 -4.71 -2.08 4.03
CA ASP A 251 -5.10 -0.68 4.17
C ASP A 251 -6.61 -0.62 4.39
N THR A 252 -7.04 -0.05 5.51
CA THR A 252 -8.45 0.12 5.85
C THR A 252 -8.66 1.37 6.70
N PRO A 253 -9.78 2.09 6.53
CA PRO A 253 -10.17 3.10 7.50
C PRO A 253 -10.38 2.48 8.88
N GLY A 254 -10.12 3.26 9.92
CA GLY A 254 -10.44 2.92 11.30
C GLY A 254 -10.87 4.15 12.10
N ILE A 255 -11.44 3.91 13.27
CA ILE A 255 -11.84 4.97 14.21
C ILE A 255 -11.39 4.64 15.61
N ILE A 256 -10.80 5.65 16.25
CA ILE A 256 -10.48 5.60 17.67
C ILE A 256 -11.70 6.09 18.43
N THR A 257 -12.43 5.16 19.03
CA THR A 257 -13.75 5.45 19.63
C THR A 257 -13.65 6.41 20.82
N SER A 258 -12.54 6.39 21.56
CA SER A 258 -12.29 7.26 22.70
C SER A 258 -12.15 8.75 22.33
N SER A 259 -11.57 9.04 21.15
CA SER A 259 -11.37 10.41 20.64
C SER A 259 -12.28 10.76 19.46
N ARG A 260 -13.11 9.82 18.99
CA ARG A 260 -13.93 9.92 17.77
C ARG A 260 -13.13 10.33 16.53
N GLN A 261 -11.87 9.92 16.46
CA GLN A 261 -10.96 10.32 15.38
C GLN A 261 -10.86 9.24 14.31
N LEU A 262 -11.09 9.63 13.05
CA LEU A 262 -10.79 8.76 11.91
C LEU A 262 -9.28 8.61 11.75
N VAL A 263 -8.82 7.39 11.51
CA VAL A 263 -7.45 7.06 11.18
C VAL A 263 -7.41 6.10 9.99
N THR A 264 -6.25 5.97 9.36
CA THR A 264 -6.00 4.88 8.41
C THR A 264 -5.16 3.81 9.08
N CYS A 265 -5.66 2.57 9.08
CA CYS A 265 -4.90 1.40 9.49
C CYS A 265 -4.10 0.89 8.29
N HIS A 266 -2.78 0.84 8.43
CA HIS A 266 -1.85 0.26 7.45
C HIS A 266 -1.08 -0.87 8.14
N GLU A 267 -1.49 -2.11 7.89
CA GLU A 267 -0.89 -3.29 8.50
C GLU A 267 -0.16 -4.13 7.45
N VAL A 268 1.09 -4.47 7.72
CA VAL A 268 1.87 -5.38 6.86
C VAL A 268 2.29 -6.62 7.64
N THR A 269 2.04 -7.79 7.07
CA THR A 269 2.48 -9.07 7.62
C THR A 269 3.27 -9.84 6.56
N VAL A 270 4.54 -10.10 6.82
CA VAL A 270 5.39 -10.91 5.93
C VAL A 270 5.35 -12.38 6.36
N ASN A 271 5.02 -13.27 5.44
CA ASN A 271 5.03 -14.71 5.65
C ASN A 271 6.13 -15.39 4.82
N ASN A 272 6.90 -16.24 5.48
CA ASN A 272 8.05 -16.94 4.91
C ASN A 272 7.63 -18.09 3.97
N SER A 273 8.37 -18.24 2.86
CA SER A 273 8.20 -19.31 1.87
C SER A 273 9.45 -20.20 1.70
N VAL A 274 10.56 -19.88 2.37
CA VAL A 274 11.84 -20.59 2.25
C VAL A 274 12.22 -21.32 3.55
N PRO A 275 13.08 -22.35 3.52
CA PRO A 275 13.50 -23.03 4.74
C PRO A 275 14.20 -22.06 5.70
N VAL A 276 13.90 -22.19 7.00
CA VAL A 276 14.57 -21.43 8.06
C VAL A 276 16.07 -21.73 8.08
N ASN A 277 16.86 -20.81 8.64
CA ASN A 277 18.33 -20.92 8.75
C ASN A 277 19.08 -21.02 7.42
N THR A 278 18.47 -20.55 6.33
CA THR A 278 19.13 -20.40 5.02
C THR A 278 19.53 -18.94 4.77
N PRO A 279 20.50 -18.66 3.87
CA PRO A 279 20.81 -17.30 3.45
C PRO A 279 19.58 -16.54 2.92
N ASP A 280 18.70 -17.24 2.18
CA ASP A 280 17.45 -16.71 1.65
C ASP A 280 16.47 -16.31 2.77
N HIS A 281 16.38 -17.11 3.83
CA HIS A 281 15.58 -16.75 5.02
C HIS A 281 16.17 -15.52 5.74
N THR A 282 17.49 -15.44 5.88
CA THR A 282 18.14 -14.25 6.43
C THR A 282 17.88 -13.00 5.59
N LEU A 283 17.92 -13.13 4.26
CA LEU A 283 17.57 -12.04 3.35
C LEU A 283 16.10 -11.63 3.51
N LEU A 284 15.17 -12.59 3.60
CA LEU A 284 13.76 -12.30 3.89
C LEU A 284 13.60 -11.53 5.21
N LEU A 285 14.28 -11.97 6.28
CA LEU A 285 14.20 -11.29 7.58
C LEU A 285 14.71 -9.85 7.50
N ARG A 286 15.77 -9.58 6.72
CA ARG A 286 16.27 -8.21 6.49
C ARG A 286 15.24 -7.37 5.74
N ILE A 287 14.64 -7.89 4.68
CA ILE A 287 13.57 -7.21 3.94
C ILE A 287 12.38 -6.93 4.87
N ALA A 288 11.94 -7.93 5.62
CA ALA A 288 10.84 -7.80 6.55
C ALA A 288 11.12 -6.78 7.66
N SER A 289 12.35 -6.67 8.17
CA SER A 289 12.65 -5.74 9.26
C SER A 289 12.90 -4.30 8.80
N HIS A 290 13.43 -4.11 7.59
CA HIS A 290 13.79 -2.77 7.07
C HIS A 290 12.70 -2.22 6.14
N VAL A 291 12.26 -2.99 5.14
CA VAL A 291 11.27 -2.53 4.14
C VAL A 291 9.84 -2.59 4.69
N PHE A 292 9.53 -3.62 5.49
CA PHE A 292 8.18 -3.83 6.06
C PHE A 292 8.20 -3.86 7.58
N PRO A 293 8.76 -2.82 8.23
CA PRO A 293 9.05 -2.84 9.66
C PRO A 293 7.83 -3.31 10.46
N LYS A 294 8.07 -4.25 11.37
CA LYS A 294 7.04 -4.78 12.27
C LYS A 294 6.41 -3.64 13.06
N ARG A 295 5.17 -3.85 13.49
CA ARG A 295 4.62 -3.12 14.63
C ARG A 295 5.65 -3.06 15.75
N THR A 296 5.98 -1.86 16.16
CA THR A 296 6.57 -1.55 17.46
C THR A 296 5.49 -1.05 18.37
#